data_AF-A0A183CS17-F1
#
_entry.id   AF-A0A183CS17-F1
#
_cell.length_a   1.000
_cell.length_b   1.000
_cell.length_c   1.000
_cell.angle_alpha   90.00
_cell.angle_beta   90.00
_cell.angle_gamma   90.00
#
_symmetry.space_group_name_H-M   'P 1'
#
loop_
_entity.id
_entity.type
_entity.pdbx_description
1 polymer ?
#
loop_
_entity_poly.entity_id
_entity_poly.type
_entity_poly.pdbx_seq_one_letter_code
_entity_poly.pdbx_strand_id
1 'polypeptide(L)'
;MNVLMVAEKPIVAEEIANILSDGKCHTRRGWNGACSVLEYTANFRGKPANFRVTSTFGHMMCLDFPEPYQRGFPPEDCVDPADLFLCPIEQKETEPDRNMRDFLASEAKICDILVLWLDCDKEGENICFEVVDAVRQAMHGNETETDDGL
;
A
#
# COMPACT_ATOMS: atom_id res chain seq x y z
N MET A 1 -15.74 -0.51 -14.67
CA MET A 1 -15.52 -0.44 -13.22
C MET A 1 -14.30 -1.27 -12.91
N ASN A 2 -13.28 -0.64 -12.34
CA ASN A 2 -12.01 -1.25 -12.01
C ASN A 2 -11.87 -1.28 -10.48
N VAL A 3 -11.57 -2.46 -9.94
CA VAL A 3 -11.48 -2.70 -8.50
C VAL A 3 -10.04 -3.10 -8.18
N LEU A 4 -9.37 -2.29 -7.36
CA LEU A 4 -8.07 -2.61 -6.80
C LEU A 4 -8.26 -3.40 -5.51
N MET A 5 -7.65 -4.58 -5.42
CA MET A 5 -7.60 -5.40 -4.21
C MET A 5 -6.16 -5.46 -3.72
N VAL A 6 -5.92 -5.09 -2.46
CA VAL A 6 -4.57 -5.09 -1.87
C VAL A 6 -4.54 -6.03 -0.68
N ALA A 7 -3.70 -7.06 -0.75
CA ALA A 7 -3.42 -7.97 0.35
C ALA A 7 -2.13 -7.61 1.09
N GLU A 8 -1.92 -8.17 2.27
CA GLU A 8 -0.72 -7.89 3.07
C GLU A 8 0.57 -8.53 2.52
N LYS A 9 0.45 -9.72 1.91
CA LYS A 9 1.61 -10.49 1.44
C LYS A 9 1.40 -11.01 0.02
N PRO A 10 2.45 -11.18 -0.79
CA PRO A 10 2.32 -11.63 -2.18
C PRO A 10 1.60 -12.97 -2.32
N ILE A 11 1.94 -13.94 -1.46
CA ILE A 11 1.31 -15.27 -1.48
C ILE A 11 -0.19 -15.20 -1.20
N VAL A 12 -0.64 -14.27 -0.36
CA VAL A 12 -2.06 -14.09 -0.04
C VAL A 12 -2.81 -13.48 -1.22
N ALA A 13 -2.21 -12.50 -1.91
CA ALA A 13 -2.79 -11.92 -3.12
C ALA A 13 -2.96 -12.96 -4.25
N GLU A 14 -1.96 -13.83 -4.44
CA GLU A 14 -2.02 -14.91 -5.43
C GLU A 14 -3.17 -15.89 -5.13
N GLU A 15 -3.28 -16.35 -3.88
CA GLU A 15 -4.34 -17.26 -3.47
C GLU A 15 -5.74 -16.63 -3.59
N ILE A 16 -5.92 -15.38 -3.15
CA ILE A 16 -7.19 -14.65 -3.29
C ILE A 16 -7.60 -14.55 -4.76
N ALA A 17 -6.70 -14.13 -5.63
CA ALA A 17 -6.99 -13.99 -7.05
C ALA A 17 -7.29 -15.34 -7.72
N ASN A 18 -6.56 -16.40 -7.37
CA ASN A 18 -6.79 -17.75 -7.87
C ASN A 18 -8.19 -18.26 -7.47
N ILE A 19 -8.56 -18.12 -6.20
CA ILE A 19 -9.86 -18.57 -5.67
C ILE A 19 -11.00 -17.77 -6.31
N LEU A 20 -10.90 -16.44 -6.34
CA LEU A 20 -11.99 -15.58 -6.81
C LEU A 20 -12.15 -15.55 -8.33
N SER A 21 -11.15 -15.99 -9.08
CA SER A 21 -11.19 -16.08 -10.54
C SER A 21 -11.50 -17.48 -11.07
N ASP A 22 -11.71 -18.48 -10.19
CA ASP A 22 -11.76 -19.90 -10.57
C ASP A 22 -10.51 -20.33 -11.37
N GLY A 23 -9.33 -19.81 -11.01
CA GLY A 23 -8.05 -20.05 -11.70
C GLY A 23 -7.91 -19.40 -13.07
N LYS A 24 -8.75 -18.41 -13.41
CA LYS A 24 -8.75 -17.71 -14.71
C LYS A 24 -8.05 -16.34 -14.67
N CYS A 25 -7.34 -16.02 -13.60
CA CYS A 25 -6.61 -14.76 -13.51
C CYS A 25 -5.36 -14.77 -14.40
N HIS A 26 -5.02 -13.58 -14.91
CA HIS A 26 -3.79 -13.33 -15.63
C HIS A 26 -2.81 -12.59 -14.73
N THR A 27 -1.61 -13.16 -14.54
CA THR A 27 -0.56 -12.55 -13.72
C THR A 27 0.41 -11.76 -14.58
N ARG A 28 0.71 -10.52 -14.17
CA ARG A 28 1.82 -9.73 -14.71
C ARG A 28 2.72 -9.24 -13.59
N ARG A 29 3.97 -8.94 -13.94
CA ARG A 29 4.92 -8.33 -13.00
C ARG A 29 4.60 -6.84 -12.84
N GLY A 30 4.61 -6.35 -11.60
CA GLY A 30 4.56 -4.92 -11.29
C GLY A 30 5.83 -4.22 -11.74
N TRP A 31 5.75 -2.91 -12.01
CA TRP A 31 6.90 -2.14 -12.50
C TRP A 31 8.01 -2.00 -11.45
N ASN A 32 7.67 -2.10 -10.15
CA ASN A 32 8.66 -2.13 -9.07
C ASN A 32 9.45 -3.44 -9.02
N GLY A 33 9.09 -4.44 -9.83
CA GLY A 33 9.76 -5.72 -9.92
C GLY A 33 9.58 -6.65 -8.71
N ALA A 34 9.02 -6.14 -7.61
CA ALA A 34 8.83 -6.86 -6.36
C ALA A 34 7.44 -7.52 -6.26
N CYS A 35 6.39 -6.80 -6.64
CA CYS A 35 5.01 -7.32 -6.58
C CYS A 35 4.54 -7.86 -7.94
N SER A 36 3.63 -8.82 -7.87
CA SER A 36 2.80 -9.24 -9.00
C SER A 36 1.46 -8.50 -8.98
N VAL A 37 0.85 -8.36 -10.16
CA VAL A 37 -0.53 -7.91 -10.30
C VAL A 37 -1.32 -8.98 -11.03
N LEU A 38 -2.37 -9.48 -10.39
CA LEU A 38 -3.25 -10.52 -10.93
C LEU A 38 -4.55 -9.87 -11.37
N GLU A 39 -4.93 -10.09 -12.62
CA GLU A 39 -6.06 -9.40 -13.26
C GLU A 39 -7.10 -10.42 -13.70
N TYR A 40 -8.37 -10.17 -13.38
CA TYR A 40 -9.50 -10.99 -13.81
C TYR A 40 -10.79 -10.18 -13.91
N THR A 41 -11.79 -10.71 -14.61
CA THR A 41 -13.12 -10.08 -14.73
C THR A 41 -14.14 -10.91 -13.97
N ALA A 42 -14.94 -10.28 -13.11
CA ALA A 42 -16.04 -10.91 -12.39
C ALA A 42 -17.14 -9.89 -12.07
N ASN A 43 -18.22 -10.35 -11.45
CA ASN A 43 -19.28 -9.46 -10.99
C ASN A 43 -18.96 -8.87 -9.61
N PHE A 44 -19.03 -7.55 -9.49
CA PHE A 44 -18.95 -6.84 -8.21
C PHE A 44 -20.24 -6.05 -7.98
N ARG A 45 -20.94 -6.33 -6.88
CA ARG A 45 -22.22 -5.68 -6.52
C ARG A 45 -23.24 -5.70 -7.68
N GLY A 46 -23.33 -6.82 -8.40
CA GLY A 46 -24.28 -7.03 -9.50
C GLY A 46 -23.89 -6.39 -10.84
N LYS A 47 -22.69 -5.80 -10.96
CA LYS A 47 -22.17 -5.23 -12.21
C LYS A 47 -20.86 -5.91 -12.62
N PRO A 48 -20.58 -6.06 -13.92
CA PRO A 48 -19.28 -6.55 -14.38
C PRO A 48 -18.17 -5.57 -13.98
N ALA A 49 -17.07 -6.10 -13.48
CA ALA A 49 -15.92 -5.35 -13.00
C ALA A 49 -14.61 -6.04 -13.37
N ASN A 50 -13.57 -5.25 -13.59
CA ASN A 50 -12.20 -5.74 -13.74
C ASN A 50 -11.51 -5.64 -12.38
N PHE A 51 -11.05 -6.76 -11.87
CA PHE A 51 -10.31 -6.85 -10.63
C PHE A 51 -8.82 -6.84 -10.92
N ARG A 52 -8.07 -6.11 -10.09
CA ARG A 52 -6.62 -6.07 -10.07
C ARG A 52 -6.20 -6.35 -8.65
N VAL A 53 -5.58 -7.51 -8.42
CA VAL A 53 -5.15 -7.96 -7.11
C VAL A 53 -3.64 -7.79 -7.03
N THR A 54 -3.17 -7.15 -5.98
CA THR A 54 -1.74 -7.03 -5.66
C THR A 54 -1.55 -7.07 -4.15
N SER A 55 -0.32 -6.87 -3.67
CA SER A 55 -0.02 -6.93 -2.26
C SER A 55 0.99 -5.88 -1.81
N THR A 56 1.10 -5.71 -0.50
CA THR A 56 2.27 -5.14 0.17
C THR A 56 3.28 -6.27 0.50
N PHE A 57 4.26 -5.98 1.36
CA PHE A 57 5.19 -6.95 1.97
C PHE A 57 5.14 -6.85 3.49
N GLY A 58 3.94 -6.84 4.08
CA GLY A 58 3.74 -6.40 5.46
C GLY A 58 3.75 -4.88 5.58
N HIS A 59 4.32 -4.35 6.67
CA HIS A 59 4.42 -2.91 6.95
C HIS A 59 5.20 -2.16 5.87
N MET A 60 4.56 -1.18 5.22
CA MET A 60 5.23 -0.30 4.25
C MET A 60 6.02 0.79 4.97
N MET A 61 5.56 1.18 6.16
CA MET A 61 6.18 2.20 6.99
C MET A 61 6.67 1.63 8.32
N CYS A 62 7.79 2.15 8.81
CA CYS A 62 8.29 1.93 10.16
C CYS A 62 8.41 3.26 10.90
N LEU A 63 8.39 3.20 12.23
CA LEU A 63 8.67 4.36 13.08
C LEU A 63 10.13 4.30 13.52
N ASP A 64 10.81 5.42 13.39
CA ASP A 64 12.20 5.56 13.81
C ASP A 64 12.42 6.94 14.44
N PHE A 65 13.51 7.09 15.19
CA PHE A 65 13.92 8.39 15.67
C PHE A 65 14.59 9.20 14.54
N PRO A 66 14.60 10.54 14.59
CA PRO A 66 15.42 11.37 13.72
C PRO A 66 16.89 10.99 13.82
N GLU A 67 17.66 11.19 12.75
CA GLU A 67 19.07 10.77 12.64
C GLU A 67 19.92 11.04 13.90
N PRO A 68 19.88 12.22 14.56
CA PRO A 68 20.71 12.50 15.74
C PRO A 68 20.42 11.63 16.97
N TYR A 69 19.28 10.94 16.99
CA TYR A 69 18.84 10.07 18.09
C TYR A 69 18.93 8.59 17.72
N GLN A 70 19.33 8.28 16.48
CA GLN A 70 19.50 6.91 16.01
C GLN A 70 20.83 6.33 16.50
N ARG A 71 20.83 5.01 16.73
CA ARG A 71 22.04 4.29 17.15
C ARG A 71 23.13 4.42 16.08
N GLY A 72 24.28 4.97 16.47
CA GLY A 72 25.44 5.12 15.59
C GLY A 72 25.58 6.50 14.95
N PHE A 73 24.77 7.48 15.36
CA PHE A 73 24.81 8.85 14.83
C PHE A 73 24.75 9.88 15.97
N PRO A 74 25.81 10.69 16.21
CA PRO A 74 27.18 10.53 15.71
C PRO A 74 27.88 9.29 16.32
N PRO A 75 28.93 8.76 15.66
CA PRO A 75 29.56 7.48 15.99
C PRO A 75 30.20 7.39 17.39
N GLU A 76 30.26 8.50 18.12
CA GLU A 76 30.90 8.65 19.43
C GLU A 76 29.93 8.94 20.57
N ASP A 77 28.66 9.24 20.27
CA ASP A 77 27.67 9.64 21.29
C ASP A 77 26.69 8.52 21.62
N CYS A 78 26.59 8.23 22.91
CA CYS A 78 25.49 7.47 23.48
C CYS A 78 24.39 8.48 23.81
N VAL A 79 23.34 8.55 22.99
CA VAL A 79 22.12 9.31 23.29
C VAL A 79 21.63 8.90 24.68
N ASP A 80 21.35 9.87 25.56
CA ASP A 80 20.75 9.57 26.87
C ASP A 80 19.40 8.87 26.63
N PRO A 81 19.18 7.64 27.13
CA PRO A 81 17.91 6.96 26.99
C PRO A 81 16.71 7.77 27.51
N ALA A 82 16.93 8.72 28.43
CA ALA A 82 15.89 9.64 28.90
C ALA A 82 15.38 10.58 27.79
N ASP A 83 16.25 11.01 26.88
CA ASP A 83 15.88 11.94 25.80
C ASP A 83 14.96 11.27 24.77
N LEU A 84 15.03 9.94 24.64
CA LEU A 84 14.16 9.17 23.75
C LEU A 84 12.68 9.23 24.15
N PHE A 85 12.36 9.55 25.41
CA PHE A 85 10.97 9.74 25.86
C PHE A 85 10.37 11.07 25.38
N LEU A 86 11.20 12.05 25.03
CA LEU A 86 10.77 13.38 24.59
C LEU A 86 11.04 13.61 23.09
N CYS A 87 11.90 12.80 22.50
CA CYS A 87 12.27 12.88 21.10
C CYS A 87 11.05 12.63 20.19
N PRO A 88 10.84 13.46 19.14
CA PRO A 88 9.83 13.15 18.13
C PRO A 88 10.17 11.85 17.39
N ILE A 89 9.16 11.21 16.83
CA ILE A 89 9.31 10.03 15.98
C ILE A 89 8.96 10.39 14.54
N GLU A 90 9.63 9.73 13.60
CA GLU A 90 9.43 9.88 12.17
C GLU A 90 8.94 8.57 11.54
N GLN A 91 8.04 8.67 10.57
CA GLN A 91 7.65 7.53 9.74
C GLN A 91 8.58 7.45 8.52
N LYS A 92 9.22 6.29 8.32
CA LYS A 92 10.11 6.01 7.19
C LYS A 92 9.63 4.78 6.45
N GLU A 93 9.94 4.67 5.15
CA GLU A 93 9.64 3.44 4.41
C GLU A 93 10.53 2.30 4.91
N THR A 94 9.93 1.13 5.17
CA THR A 94 10.67 -0.05 5.64
C THR A 94 11.69 -0.51 4.59
N GLU A 95 11.32 -0.44 3.31
CA GLU A 95 12.13 -0.87 2.18
C GLU A 95 12.03 0.13 1.01
N PRO A 96 12.74 1.27 1.07
CA PRO A 96 12.60 2.37 0.11
C PRO A 96 12.91 1.96 -1.34
N ASP A 97 13.82 1.00 -1.53
CA ASP A 97 14.16 0.47 -2.86
C ASP A 97 12.97 -0.20 -3.58
N ARG A 98 11.93 -0.62 -2.84
CA ARG A 98 10.75 -1.28 -3.40
C ARG A 98 9.71 -0.31 -3.96
N ASN A 99 9.83 1.00 -3.69
CA ASN A 99 8.93 2.06 -4.16
C ASN A 99 7.44 1.68 -4.02
N MET A 100 7.06 1.10 -2.86
CA MET A 100 5.75 0.45 -2.71
C MET A 100 4.60 1.46 -2.84
N ARG A 101 4.76 2.65 -2.26
CA ARG A 101 3.73 3.70 -2.31
C ARG A 101 3.47 4.14 -3.75
N ASP A 102 4.54 4.44 -4.49
CA ASP A 102 4.43 4.80 -5.91
C ASP A 102 3.85 3.66 -6.76
N PHE A 103 4.21 2.42 -6.44
CA PHE A 103 3.67 1.24 -7.11
C PHE A 103 2.16 1.14 -6.92
N LEU A 104 1.68 1.16 -5.67
CA LEU A 104 0.25 1.12 -5.36
C LEU A 104 -0.49 2.31 -5.99
N ALA A 105 0.06 3.52 -5.89
CA ALA A 105 -0.49 4.72 -6.50
C ALA A 105 -0.66 4.54 -8.02
N SER A 106 0.34 3.99 -8.70
CA SER A 106 0.28 3.76 -10.15
C SER A 106 -0.82 2.77 -10.56
N GLU A 107 -1.02 1.71 -9.77
CA GLU A 107 -2.04 0.69 -10.02
C GLU A 107 -3.44 1.21 -9.67
N ALA A 108 -3.53 2.16 -8.75
CA ALA A 108 -4.78 2.78 -8.32
C ALA A 108 -5.31 3.86 -9.27
N LYS A 109 -4.46 4.50 -10.09
CA LYS A 109 -4.85 5.60 -11.02
C LYS A 109 -6.04 5.28 -11.93
N ILE A 110 -6.19 4.02 -12.33
CA ILE A 110 -7.27 3.58 -13.22
C ILE A 110 -8.42 2.88 -12.47
N CYS A 111 -8.37 2.84 -11.15
CA CYS A 111 -9.30 2.09 -10.31
C CYS A 111 -10.36 3.00 -9.69
N ASP A 112 -11.59 2.52 -9.66
CA ASP A 112 -12.74 3.24 -9.09
C ASP A 112 -12.98 2.86 -7.62
N ILE A 113 -12.59 1.64 -7.23
CA ILE A 113 -12.89 1.06 -5.93
C ILE A 113 -11.64 0.40 -5.37
N LEU A 114 -11.37 0.63 -4.09
CA LEU A 114 -10.36 -0.07 -3.31
C LEU A 114 -11.04 -1.09 -2.38
N VAL A 115 -10.52 -2.32 -2.37
CA VAL A 115 -10.91 -3.38 -1.43
C VAL A 115 -9.67 -3.86 -0.70
N LEU A 116 -9.70 -3.79 0.63
CA LEU A 116 -8.59 -4.13 1.50
C LEU A 116 -8.72 -5.59 1.94
N TRP A 117 -7.67 -6.38 1.69
CA TRP A 117 -7.54 -7.81 1.99
C TRP A 117 -6.35 -8.10 2.91
N LEU A 118 -6.19 -7.25 3.92
CA LEU A 118 -5.13 -7.37 4.92
C LEU A 118 -5.59 -8.27 6.07
N ASP A 119 -4.66 -8.73 6.91
CA ASP A 119 -4.99 -9.63 8.02
C ASP A 119 -5.98 -8.94 8.98
N CYS A 120 -7.00 -9.68 9.45
CA CYS A 120 -8.10 -9.13 10.26
C CYS A 120 -7.71 -8.92 11.73
N ASP A 121 -6.63 -8.20 11.97
CA ASP A 121 -6.14 -7.80 13.28
C ASP A 121 -5.72 -6.32 13.31
N LYS A 122 -5.22 -5.86 14.45
CA LYS A 122 -4.84 -4.44 14.62
C LYS A 122 -3.67 -4.03 13.72
N GLU A 123 -2.78 -4.97 13.40
CA GLU A 123 -1.62 -4.72 12.56
C GLU A 123 -2.08 -4.55 11.10
N GLY A 124 -2.92 -5.45 10.62
CA GLY A 124 -3.51 -5.35 9.29
C GLY A 124 -4.36 -4.09 9.10
N GLU A 125 -5.15 -3.68 10.10
CA GLU A 125 -5.89 -2.42 10.06
C GLU A 125 -4.96 -1.18 10.02
N ASN A 126 -3.78 -1.22 10.64
CA ASN A 126 -2.81 -0.14 10.50
C ASN A 126 -2.25 -0.06 9.07
N ILE A 127 -1.89 -1.22 8.50
CA ILE A 127 -1.39 -1.28 7.12
C ILE A 127 -2.50 -0.89 6.12
N CYS A 128 -3.78 -1.14 6.44
CA CYS A 128 -4.92 -0.64 5.65
C CYS A 128 -4.85 0.89 5.48
N PHE A 129 -4.56 1.63 6.55
CA PHE A 129 -4.42 3.08 6.47
C PHE A 129 -3.19 3.50 5.66
N GLU A 130 -2.07 2.79 5.75
CA GLU A 130 -0.89 3.03 4.90
C GLU A 130 -1.22 2.84 3.41
N VAL A 131 -1.98 1.78 3.07
CA VAL A 131 -2.44 1.53 1.69
C VAL A 131 -3.38 2.62 1.22
N VAL A 132 -4.35 3.01 2.04
CA VAL A 132 -5.29 4.10 1.72
C VAL A 132 -4.53 5.39 1.44
N ASP A 133 -3.58 5.76 2.30
CA ASP A 133 -2.78 6.98 2.11
C ASP A 133 -1.99 6.96 0.79
N ALA A 134 -1.38 5.81 0.45
CA ALA A 134 -0.64 5.64 -0.80
C ALA A 134 -1.50 5.80 -2.06
N VAL A 135 -2.76 5.36 -2.04
CA VAL A 135 -3.60 5.29 -3.24
C VAL A 135 -4.62 6.43 -3.36
N ARG A 136 -5.00 7.07 -2.26
CA ARG A 136 -6.13 8.01 -2.21
C ARG A 136 -5.99 9.14 -3.23
N GLN A 137 -4.83 9.79 -3.29
CA GLN A 137 -4.60 10.90 -4.23
C GLN A 137 -4.67 10.42 -5.69
N ALA A 138 -4.14 9.23 -5.98
CA ALA A 138 -4.13 8.66 -7.32
C ALA A 138 -5.54 8.27 -7.80
N MET A 139 -6.42 7.81 -6.90
CA MET A 139 -7.80 7.47 -7.22
C MET A 139 -8.69 8.71 -7.39
N HIS A 140 -8.40 9.80 -6.67
CA HIS A 140 -9.20 11.03 -6.68
C HIS A 140 -8.81 12.01 -7.81
N GLY A 141 -7.70 11.78 -8.53
CA GLY A 141 -7.19 12.67 -9.57
C GLY A 141 -8.05 12.84 -10.83
N ASN A 142 -9.24 12.24 -10.88
CA ASN A 142 -10.21 12.41 -11.98
C ASN A 142 -11.32 13.42 -11.66
N GLU A 143 -11.38 13.96 -10.44
CA GLU A 143 -12.22 15.12 -10.12
C GLU A 143 -11.35 16.38 -10.26
N THR A 144 -11.14 16.84 -11.50
CA THR A 144 -10.74 18.23 -11.71
C THR A 144 -11.80 19.11 -11.07
N GLU A 145 -11.41 19.81 -10.01
CA GLU A 145 -12.13 20.97 -9.47
C GLU A 145 -12.50 21.89 -10.63
N THR A 146 -13.77 21.85 -11.07
CA THR A 146 -14.39 23.00 -11.69
C THR A 146 -14.51 24.04 -10.60
N ASP A 147 -13.51 24.91 -10.54
CA ASP A 147 -13.55 26.20 -9.88
C ASP A 147 -14.69 27.01 -10.53
N ASP A 148 -15.91 26.80 -10.05
CA ASP A 148 -17.04 27.69 -10.31
C ASP A 148 -16.79 28.97 -9.51
N GLY A 149 -15.98 29.85 -10.10
CA GLY A 149 -15.75 31.20 -9.63
C GLY A 149 -17.07 31.93 -9.40
N LEU A 150 -17.26 32.35 -8.15
CA LEU A 150 -18.28 33.30 -7.70
C LEU A 150 -17.63 34.36 -6.80
#